data_AF-A0AAI9TIX1-F1
#
_entry.id   AF-A0AAI9TIX1-F1
#
_cell.length_a   1.000
_cell.length_b   1.000
_cell.length_c   1.000
_cell.angle_alpha   90.00
_cell.angle_beta   90.00
_cell.angle_gamma   90.00
#
_symmetry.space_group_name_H-M   'P 1'
#
loop_
_entity.id
_entity.type
_entity.pdbx_description
1 polymer ?
#
loop_
_entity_poly.entity_id
_entity_poly.type
_entity_poly.pdbx_seq_one_letter_code
_entity_poly.pdbx_strand_id
1 'polypeptide(L)'
;MPTAESAAFLAKKPTVAPTYDGVDFEDNVAVHNARDAIIREQWVRSMMARLVGEELGKCYAREGVNHLEKCGVYRGGLLSLFSLFFSPLYATYAGE
;
A
#
# COMPACT_ATOMS: atom_id res chain seq x y z
N MET A 1 16.88 -8.50 -12.81
CA MET A 1 16.02 -9.70 -12.78
C MET A 1 15.36 -9.77 -11.42
N PRO A 2 14.07 -10.16 -11.31
CA PRO A 2 13.49 -10.45 -10.00
C PRO A 2 14.27 -11.61 -9.38
N THR A 3 14.69 -11.45 -8.13
CA THR A 3 15.28 -12.52 -7.34
C THR A 3 14.24 -13.63 -7.14
N ALA A 4 14.68 -14.90 -7.20
CA ALA A 4 13.80 -16.03 -6.93
C ALA A 4 13.23 -15.92 -5.52
N GLU A 5 11.90 -16.02 -5.39
CA GLU A 5 11.23 -15.96 -4.10
C GLU A 5 11.58 -17.20 -3.26
N SER A 6 11.85 -17.00 -1.97
CA SER A 6 12.19 -18.11 -1.06
C SER A 6 11.00 -19.06 -0.84
N ALA A 7 11.27 -20.34 -0.56
CA ALA A 7 10.22 -21.32 -0.27
C ALA A 7 9.31 -20.90 0.90
N ALA A 8 9.88 -20.23 1.91
CA ALA A 8 9.12 -19.70 3.04
C ALA A 8 8.16 -18.56 2.64
N PHE A 9 8.52 -17.75 1.64
CA PHE A 9 7.66 -16.69 1.11
C PHE A 9 6.49 -17.27 0.32
N LEU A 10 6.79 -18.25 -0.56
CA LEU A 10 5.77 -18.96 -1.35
C LEU A 10 4.74 -19.66 -0.45
N ALA A 11 5.19 -20.28 0.64
CA ALA A 11 4.31 -20.95 1.59
C ALA A 11 3.38 -20.00 2.37
N LYS A 12 3.73 -18.72 2.53
CA LYS A 12 2.96 -17.73 3.28
C LYS A 12 2.19 -16.74 2.41
N LYS A 13 2.34 -16.83 1.09
CA LYS A 13 1.63 -15.94 0.16
C LYS A 13 0.12 -16.21 0.29
N PRO A 14 -0.71 -15.15 0.46
CA PRO A 14 -2.16 -15.33 0.49
C PRO A 14 -2.65 -15.86 -0.86
N THR A 15 -3.49 -16.90 -0.83
CA THR A 15 -4.08 -17.52 -2.03
C THR A 15 -5.34 -16.79 -2.50
N VAL A 16 -5.95 -15.99 -1.61
CA VAL A 16 -7.21 -15.27 -1.85
C VAL A 16 -6.91 -13.81 -2.18
N ALA A 17 -7.74 -13.21 -3.05
CA ALA A 17 -7.66 -11.78 -3.36
C ALA A 17 -7.90 -10.92 -2.10
N PRO A 18 -7.29 -9.71 -2.01
CA PRO A 18 -7.46 -8.80 -0.87
C PRO A 18 -8.80 -8.03 -0.96
N THR A 19 -9.92 -8.76 -1.04
CA THR A 19 -11.30 -8.21 -1.06
C THR A 19 -12.24 -9.12 -0.28
N TYR A 20 -13.38 -8.58 0.16
CA TYR A 20 -14.48 -9.38 0.74
C TYR A 20 -15.54 -9.78 -0.30
N ASP A 21 -15.36 -9.39 -1.56
CA ASP A 21 -16.32 -9.66 -2.62
C ASP A 21 -16.41 -11.18 -2.89
N GLY A 22 -17.59 -11.75 -2.67
CA GLY A 22 -17.83 -13.19 -2.87
C GLY A 22 -17.34 -14.09 -1.75
N VAL A 23 -16.98 -13.54 -0.58
CA VAL A 23 -16.68 -14.33 0.63
C VAL A 23 -17.98 -14.75 1.31
N ASP A 24 -18.10 -16.03 1.64
CA ASP A 24 -19.17 -16.53 2.50
C ASP A 24 -18.89 -16.10 3.95
N PHE A 25 -19.76 -15.27 4.51
CA PHE A 25 -19.61 -14.73 5.86
C PHE A 25 -19.92 -15.74 6.96
N GLU A 26 -20.63 -16.83 6.65
CA GLU A 26 -20.92 -17.91 7.61
C GLU A 26 -19.70 -18.84 7.80
N ASP A 27 -18.78 -18.88 6.82
CA ASP A 27 -17.50 -19.58 6.94
C ASP A 27 -16.43 -18.67 7.57
N ASN A 28 -16.23 -18.85 8.88
CA ASN A 28 -15.20 -18.15 9.65
C ASN A 28 -13.79 -18.29 9.05
N VAL A 29 -13.46 -19.43 8.43
CA VAL A 29 -12.13 -19.66 7.84
C VAL A 29 -11.94 -18.80 6.59
N ALA A 30 -12.95 -18.74 5.73
CA ALA A 30 -12.94 -17.90 4.53
C ALA A 30 -12.82 -16.42 4.89
N VAL A 31 -13.58 -15.95 5.89
CA VAL A 31 -13.52 -14.57 6.39
C VAL A 31 -12.15 -14.23 6.94
N HIS A 32 -11.55 -15.12 7.74
CA HIS A 32 -10.21 -14.89 8.28
C HIS A 32 -9.13 -14.82 7.20
N ASN A 33 -9.20 -15.67 6.18
CA ASN A 33 -8.25 -15.66 5.06
C ASN A 33 -8.36 -14.38 4.23
N ALA A 34 -9.57 -13.91 3.94
CA ALA A 34 -9.79 -12.65 3.23
C ALA A 34 -9.27 -11.45 4.03
N ARG A 35 -9.53 -11.42 5.34
CA ARG A 35 -9.03 -10.37 6.23
C ARG A 35 -7.50 -10.30 6.26
N ASP A 36 -6.83 -11.46 6.36
CA ASP A 36 -5.38 -11.55 6.38
C ASP A 36 -4.76 -11.08 5.05
N ALA A 37 -5.37 -11.42 3.91
CA ALA A 37 -4.97 -10.90 2.60
C ALA A 37 -5.09 -9.37 2.52
N ILE A 38 -6.20 -8.80 3.01
CA ILE A 38 -6.42 -7.36 3.04
C ILE A 38 -5.38 -6.63 3.91
N ILE A 39 -5.14 -7.13 5.13
CA ILE A 39 -4.20 -6.50 6.06
C ILE A 39 -2.78 -6.51 5.49
N ARG A 40 -2.36 -7.59 4.83
CA ARG A 40 -1.05 -7.66 4.17
C ARG A 40 -0.91 -6.63 3.06
N GLU A 41 -1.93 -6.48 2.23
CA GLU A 41 -1.93 -5.48 1.16
C GLU A 41 -1.88 -4.05 1.72
N GLN A 42 -2.62 -3.77 2.80
CA GLN A 42 -2.55 -2.49 3.50
C GLN A 42 -1.12 -2.23 4.01
N TRP A 43 -0.47 -3.24 4.60
CA TRP A 43 0.89 -3.12 5.10
C TRP A 43 1.91 -2.87 3.98
N VAL A 44 1.75 -3.53 2.83
CA VAL A 44 2.55 -3.29 1.62
C VAL A 44 2.43 -1.84 1.19
N ARG A 45 1.22 -1.28 1.11
CA ARG A 45 0.99 0.12 0.75
C ARG A 45 1.62 1.09 1.75
N SER A 46 1.51 0.82 3.05
CA SER A 46 2.16 1.62 4.09
C SER A 46 3.69 1.57 3.97
N MET A 47 4.28 0.41 3.64
CA MET A 47 5.72 0.31 3.41
C MET A 47 6.17 1.03 2.14
N MET A 48 5.38 0.98 1.06
CA MET A 48 5.65 1.77 -0.16
C MET A 48 5.68 3.26 0.14
N ALA A 49 4.69 3.78 0.90
CA ALA A 49 4.66 5.18 1.31
C ALA A 49 5.88 5.56 2.15
N ARG A 50 6.31 4.68 3.07
CA ARG A 50 7.51 4.88 3.89
C ARG A 50 8.77 5.02 3.04
N LEU A 51 8.95 4.16 2.04
CA LEU A 51 10.09 4.21 1.11
C LEU A 51 10.11 5.50 0.28
N VAL A 52 8.96 5.91 -0.27
CA VAL A 52 8.85 7.17 -1.02
C VAL A 52 9.12 8.37 -0.12
N GLY A 53 8.66 8.33 1.14
CA GLY A 53 8.95 9.36 2.13
C GLY A 53 10.45 9.47 2.47
N GLU A 54 11.15 8.35 2.61
CA GLU A 54 12.61 8.34 2.81
C GLU A 54 13.36 8.95 1.62
N GLU A 55 13.00 8.57 0.38
CA GLU A 55 13.60 9.15 -0.82
C GLU A 55 13.28 10.65 -0.98
N LEU A 56 12.06 11.06 -0.62
CA LEU A 56 11.69 12.48 -0.59
C LEU A 56 12.55 13.26 0.41
N GLY A 57 12.78 12.71 1.61
CA GLY A 57 13.67 13.30 2.62
C GLY A 57 15.11 13.44 2.12
N LYS A 58 15.64 12.44 1.42
CA LYS A 58 16.97 12.51 0.77
C LYS A 58 17.00 13.59 -0.31
N CYS A 59 15.95 13.72 -1.12
CA CYS A 59 15.84 14.76 -2.14
C CYS A 59 15.84 16.16 -1.51
N TYR A 60 15.07 16.36 -0.43
CA TYR A 60 15.03 17.64 0.29
C TYR A 60 16.41 18.00 0.87
N ALA A 61 17.12 17.03 1.45
CA ALA A 61 18.46 17.25 1.98
C ALA A 61 19.49 17.58 0.88
N ARG A 62 19.36 17.02 -0.33
CA ARG A 62 20.28 17.24 -1.45
C ARG A 62 20.04 18.57 -2.17
N GLU A 63 18.79 18.89 -2.47
CA GLU A 63 18.42 20.04 -3.32
C GLU A 63 18.30 21.36 -2.53
N GLY A 64 18.15 21.27 -1.20
CA GLY A 64 18.04 22.45 -0.33
C GLY A 64 16.91 23.37 -0.79
N VAL A 65 17.19 24.64 -1.05
CA VAL A 65 16.20 25.66 -1.43
C VAL A 65 15.44 25.31 -2.73
N ASN A 66 16.02 24.49 -3.62
CA ASN A 66 15.42 24.11 -4.90
C ASN A 66 14.48 22.89 -4.82
N HIS A 67 14.19 22.38 -3.62
CA HIS A 67 13.40 21.16 -3.45
C HIS A 67 12.00 21.23 -4.09
N LEU A 68 11.43 22.43 -4.24
CA LEU A 68 10.10 22.64 -4.83
C LEU A 68 10.04 22.31 -6.33
N GLU A 69 11.12 22.57 -7.07
CA GLU A 69 11.19 22.30 -8.50
C GLU A 69 11.67 20.88 -8.80
N LYS A 70 12.59 20.35 -7.97
CA LYS A 70 13.29 19.10 -8.26
C LYS A 70 12.68 17.86 -7.60
N CYS A 71 12.04 18.00 -6.43
CA CYS A 71 11.53 16.85 -5.67
C CYS A 71 10.04 16.54 -5.92
N GLY A 72 9.43 17.15 -6.94
CA GLY A 72 8.01 17.02 -7.26
C GLY A 72 7.54 15.57 -7.53
N VAL A 73 8.41 14.74 -8.11
CA VAL A 73 8.09 13.33 -8.44
C VAL A 73 7.81 12.52 -7.17
N TYR A 74 8.69 12.61 -6.17
CA TYR A 74 8.51 11.89 -4.90
C TYR A 74 7.34 12.46 -4.11
N ARG A 75 7.14 13.79 -4.14
CA ARG A 75 5.99 14.44 -3.48
C ARG A 75 4.65 13.99 -4.11
N GLY A 76 4.58 13.96 -5.44
CA GLY A 76 3.41 13.50 -6.17
C GLY A 76 3.10 12.02 -5.90
N GLY A 77 4.12 11.17 -5.93
CA GLY A 77 3.98 9.74 -5.62
C GLY A 77 3.52 9.47 -4.18
N LEU A 78 4.05 10.23 -3.21
CA LEU A 78 3.63 10.13 -1.81
C LEU A 78 2.16 10.57 -1.65
N LEU A 79 1.77 11.67 -2.29
CA LEU A 79 0.38 12.16 -2.28
C LEU A 79 -0.58 11.18 -2.94
N SER A 80 -0.20 10.54 -4.05
CA SER A 80 -1.04 9.52 -4.70
C SER A 80 -1.22 8.29 -3.81
N LEU A 81 -0.16 7.82 -3.15
CA LEU A 81 -0.22 6.69 -2.23
C LEU A 81 -1.09 7.01 -1.01
N PHE A 82 -0.96 8.24 -0.48
CA PHE A 82 -1.78 8.72 0.62
C PHE A 82 -3.26 8.82 0.22
N SER A 83 -3.54 9.40 -0.95
CA SER A 83 -4.90 9.51 -1.49
C SER A 83 -5.55 8.14 -1.61
N LEU A 84 -4.87 7.14 -2.19
CA LEU A 84 -5.41 5.77 -2.33
C LEU A 84 -5.64 5.07 -0.98
N PHE A 85 -4.94 5.46 0.07
CA PHE A 85 -5.15 4.93 1.42
C PHE A 85 -6.41 5.52 2.07
N PHE A 86 -6.66 6.81 1.88
CA PHE A 86 -7.83 7.51 2.43
C PHE A 86 -9.06 7.50 1.51
N SER A 87 -8.89 7.18 0.22
CA SER A 87 -9.98 7.18 -0.77
C SER A 87 -11.14 6.24 -0.43
N PRO A 88 -10.96 5.01 0.10
CA PRO A 88 -12.12 4.21 0.51
C PRO A 88 -12.87 4.83 1.69
N LEU A 89 -12.18 5.58 2.57
CA LEU A 89 -12.77 6.32 3.68
C LEU A 89 -13.45 7.62 3.20
N TYR A 90 -12.86 8.29 2.21
CA TYR A 90 -13.42 9.51 1.61
C TYR A 90 -14.61 9.21 0.72
N ALA A 91 -14.62 8.11 -0.04
CA ALA A 91 -15.75 7.66 -0.84
C ALA A 91 -16.95 7.25 0.04
N THR A 92 -16.71 6.65 1.21
CA THR A 92 -17.78 6.37 2.19
C THR A 92 -18.25 7.63 2.94
N TYR A 93 -17.39 8.62 3.18
CA TYR A 93 -17.78 9.90 3.83
C TYR A 93 -18.38 10.95 2.87
N ALA A 94 -18.03 10.90 1.58
CA ALA A 94 -18.44 11.90 0.60
C ALA A 94 -19.79 11.60 -0.08
N GLY A 95 -20.46 10.50 0.29
CA GLY A 95 -21.84 10.19 -0.09
C GLY A 95 -22.09 10.18 -1.61
N GLU A 96 -22.19 9.00 -2.19
CA GLU A 96 -23.30 8.77 -3.13
C GLU A 96 -24.61 8.70 -2.35
#